data_AF-A0A9P6VL32-F1
#
_entry.id   AF-A0A9P6VL32-F1
#
_cell.length_a   1.000
_cell.length_b   1.000
_cell.length_c   1.000
_cell.angle_alpha   90.00
_cell.angle_beta   90.00
_cell.angle_gamma   90.00
#
_symmetry.space_group_name_H-M   'P 1'
#
loop_
_entity.id
_entity.type
_entity.pdbx_description
1 polymer ?
#
loop_
_entity_poly.entity_id
_entity_poly.type
_entity_poly.pdbx_seq_one_letter_code
_entity_poly.pdbx_strand_id
1 'polypeptide(L)'
;MWDLYRLFALSTMESKDREFLNAGVVCNQQLNALADKIQDIMTRIRPHAVKLVDAWSIPDYLLDSALGRYDGKVYEDLYNRAHRLNPLNSVTFNPNYWEEEIVMGSGDGGAILAKL
;
A
#
# COMPACT_ATOMS: atom_id res chain seq x y z
N MET A 1 -22.00 7.70 -2.10
CA MET A 1 -21.19 8.89 -2.44
C MET A 1 -21.01 9.83 -1.25
N TRP A 2 -22.08 10.18 -0.51
CA TRP A 2 -21.98 11.02 0.70
C TRP A 2 -21.01 10.51 1.78
N ASP A 3 -20.87 9.19 1.92
CA ASP A 3 -19.95 8.62 2.90
C ASP A 3 -18.47 8.86 2.57
N LEU A 4 -18.09 8.87 1.29
CA LEU A 4 -16.72 9.22 0.85
C LEU A 4 -16.40 10.69 1.16
N TYR A 5 -17.35 11.58 0.86
CA TYR A 5 -17.21 13.00 1.19
C TYR A 5 -17.07 13.22 2.70
N ARG A 6 -17.92 12.54 3.50
CA ARG A 6 -17.84 12.59 4.97
C ARG A 6 -16.51 12.05 5.47
N LEU A 7 -16.03 10.91 4.94
CA LEU A 7 -14.74 10.35 5.29
C LEU A 7 -13.62 11.36 5.03
N PHE A 8 -13.58 11.94 3.84
CA PHE A 8 -12.58 12.95 3.45
C PHE A 8 -12.60 14.19 4.37
N ALA A 9 -13.78 14.72 4.67
CA ALA A 9 -13.92 15.88 5.53
C ALA A 9 -13.46 15.59 6.97
N LEU A 10 -13.89 14.45 7.52
CA LEU A 10 -13.54 14.05 8.88
C LEU A 10 -12.06 13.67 9.01
N SER A 11 -11.46 12.96 8.03
CA SER A 11 -10.02 12.67 8.02
C SER A 11 -9.17 13.93 7.88
N THR A 12 -9.65 14.91 7.12
CA THR A 12 -8.97 16.22 7.01
C THR A 12 -9.01 16.97 8.34
N MET A 13 -10.14 16.87 9.04
CA MET A 13 -10.29 17.47 10.38
C MET A 13 -9.41 16.77 11.41
N GLU A 14 -9.27 15.45 11.34
CA GLU A 14 -8.35 14.67 12.19
C GLU A 14 -6.88 15.03 11.91
N SER A 15 -6.49 15.13 10.64
CA SER A 15 -5.11 15.48 10.26
C SER A 15 -4.72 16.92 10.64
N LYS A 16 -5.68 17.81 10.85
CA LYS A 16 -5.47 19.24 11.18
C LYS A 16 -6.14 19.63 12.49
N ASP A 17 -6.29 18.68 13.40
CA ASP A 17 -6.95 18.82 14.70
C ASP A 17 -6.58 20.11 15.47
N ARG A 18 -5.29 20.46 15.50
CA ARG A 18 -4.75 21.65 16.18
C ARG A 18 -5.26 22.95 15.60
N GLU A 19 -5.40 23.07 14.29
CA GLU A 19 -5.92 24.28 13.64
C GLU A 19 -7.38 24.52 14.04
N PHE A 20 -8.17 23.44 14.08
CA PHE A 20 -9.58 23.49 14.47
C PHE A 20 -9.78 23.75 15.96
N LEU A 21 -8.91 23.23 16.82
CA LEU A 21 -8.87 23.54 18.25
C LEU A 21 -8.50 25.00 18.50
N ASN A 22 -7.45 25.50 17.84
CA ASN A 22 -6.99 26.88 17.99
C ASN A 22 -8.02 27.90 17.50
N ALA A 23 -8.78 27.56 16.46
CA ALA A 23 -9.88 28.38 15.96
C ALA A 23 -11.13 28.33 16.85
N GLY A 24 -11.17 27.46 17.87
CA GLY A 24 -12.31 27.33 18.79
C GLY A 24 -13.56 26.73 18.14
N VAL A 25 -13.43 26.11 16.96
CA VAL A 25 -14.57 25.56 16.19
C VAL A 25 -14.99 24.19 16.72
N VAL A 26 -14.06 23.44 17.32
CA VAL A 26 -14.26 22.04 17.74
C VAL A 26 -13.72 21.86 19.16
N CYS A 27 -14.37 21.03 19.98
CA CYS A 27 -13.90 20.70 21.32
C CYS A 27 -13.13 19.37 21.36
N ASN A 28 -12.28 19.20 22.38
CA ASN A 28 -11.50 17.96 22.56
C ASN A 28 -12.37 16.69 22.63
N GLN A 29 -13.57 16.79 23.21
CA GLN A 29 -14.50 15.65 23.26
C GLN A 29 -15.00 15.25 21.87
N GLN A 30 -15.25 16.22 20.99
CA GLN A 30 -15.68 15.98 19.61
C GLN A 30 -14.56 15.38 18.77
N LEU A 31 -13.31 15.79 19.01
CA LEU A 31 -12.13 15.20 18.35
C LEU A 31 -11.88 13.77 18.82
N ASN A 32 -12.03 13.48 20.10
CA ASN A 32 -11.91 12.11 20.59
C ASN A 32 -12.98 11.19 19.97
N ALA A 33 -14.21 11.69 19.78
CA ALA A 33 -15.29 10.95 19.12
C ALA A 33 -15.15 10.86 17.58
N LEU A 34 -14.16 11.54 16.99
CA LEU A 34 -13.96 11.58 15.54
C LEU A 34 -13.40 10.25 15.04
N ALA A 35 -12.45 9.66 15.77
CA ALA A 35 -11.82 8.39 15.41
C ALA A 35 -12.84 7.26 15.27
N ASP A 36 -13.77 7.13 16.23
CA ASP A 36 -14.84 6.12 16.19
C ASP A 36 -15.76 6.34 14.98
N LYS A 37 -16.16 7.58 14.71
CA LYS A 37 -16.98 7.91 13.53
C LYS A 37 -16.28 7.59 12.21
N ILE A 38 -14.98 7.85 12.12
CA ILE A 38 -14.18 7.52 10.94
C ILE A 38 -14.19 6.00 10.73
N GLN A 39 -13.96 5.21 11.78
CA GLN A 39 -13.99 3.75 11.70
C GLN A 39 -15.36 3.20 11.25
N ASP A 40 -16.46 3.76 11.76
CA ASP A 40 -17.82 3.40 11.35
C ASP A 40 -18.06 3.69 9.86
N ILE A 41 -17.61 4.85 9.38
CA ILE A 41 -17.74 5.23 7.97
C ILE A 41 -16.87 4.32 7.10
N MET A 42 -15.63 4.02 7.50
CA MET A 42 -14.74 3.11 6.78
C MET A 42 -15.33 1.71 6.67
N THR A 43 -16.03 1.23 7.70
CA THR A 43 -16.72 -0.07 7.68
C THR A 43 -17.82 -0.11 6.63
N ARG A 44 -18.58 0.99 6.48
CA ARG A 44 -19.63 1.12 5.44
C ARG A 44 -19.05 1.23 4.03
N ILE A 45 -17.87 1.83 3.87
CA ILE A 45 -17.20 1.99 2.56
C ILE A 45 -16.45 0.73 2.13
N ARG A 46 -15.91 -0.05 3.08
CA ARG A 46 -15.11 -1.27 2.83
C ARG A 46 -15.65 -2.20 1.73
N PRO A 47 -16.94 -2.61 1.69
CA PRO A 47 -17.44 -3.50 0.64
C PRO A 47 -17.43 -2.89 -0.77
N HIS A 48 -17.34 -1.56 -0.87
CA HIS A 48 -17.31 -0.83 -2.13
C HIS A 48 -15.90 -0.39 -2.53
N ALA A 49 -14.89 -0.51 -1.65
CA ALA A 49 -13.56 0.03 -1.86
C ALA A 49 -12.90 -0.46 -3.16
N VAL A 50 -12.94 -1.78 -3.42
CA VAL A 50 -12.40 -2.38 -4.66
C VAL A 50 -13.13 -1.84 -5.89
N LYS A 51 -14.47 -1.80 -5.86
CA LYS A 51 -15.26 -1.30 -6.99
C LYS A 51 -15.05 0.20 -7.28
N LEU A 52 -14.75 0.98 -6.23
CA LEU A 52 -14.47 2.41 -6.36
C LEU A 52 -13.13 2.66 -7.03
N VAL A 53 -12.11 1.84 -6.77
CA VAL A 53 -10.83 1.93 -7.47
C VAL A 53 -10.95 1.36 -8.90
N ASP A 54 -11.70 0.27 -9.08
CA ASP A 54 -11.95 -0.33 -10.41
C ASP A 54 -12.70 0.63 -11.35
N ALA A 55 -13.53 1.53 -10.82
CA ALA A 55 -14.28 2.51 -11.60
C ALA A 55 -13.38 3.45 -12.42
N TRP A 56 -12.12 3.61 -12.04
CA TRP A 56 -11.15 4.40 -12.80
C TRP A 56 -10.69 3.70 -14.09
N SER A 57 -10.95 2.39 -14.21
CA SER A 57 -10.65 1.58 -15.40
C SER A 57 -9.20 1.74 -15.89
N ILE A 58 -8.25 1.82 -14.94
CA ILE A 58 -6.83 1.95 -15.25
C ILE A 58 -6.34 0.60 -15.79
N PRO A 59 -5.81 0.53 -17.02
CA PRO A 59 -5.35 -0.73 -17.58
C PRO A 59 -4.04 -1.19 -16.93
N ASP A 60 -3.84 -2.51 -16.83
CA ASP A 60 -2.68 -3.12 -16.15
C ASP A 60 -1.32 -2.67 -16.70
N TYR A 61 -1.23 -2.36 -18.01
CA TYR A 61 0.02 -1.87 -18.60
C TYR A 61 0.37 -0.44 -18.14
N LEU A 62 -0.64 0.36 -17.75
CA LEU A 62 -0.44 1.72 -17.24
C LEU A 62 -0.17 1.70 -15.75
N LEU A 63 -0.84 0.82 -15.01
CA LEU A 63 -0.62 0.64 -13.58
C LEU A 63 0.73 -0.02 -13.28
N ASP A 64 1.16 -0.93 -14.15
CA ASP A 64 2.42 -1.69 -14.09
C ASP A 64 2.82 -2.16 -12.67
N SER A 65 1.86 -2.73 -11.95
CA SER A 65 2.04 -3.15 -10.56
C SER A 65 1.68 -4.62 -10.40
N ALA A 66 2.60 -5.43 -9.88
CA ALA A 66 2.33 -6.83 -9.54
C ALA A 66 1.28 -6.97 -8.42
N LEU A 67 1.28 -6.05 -7.44
CA LEU A 67 0.32 -6.04 -6.34
C LEU A 67 -1.06 -5.54 -6.76
N GLY A 68 -1.12 -4.67 -7.76
CA GLY A 68 -2.34 -4.02 -8.22
C GLY A 68 -3.03 -4.70 -9.40
N ARG A 69 -2.62 -5.92 -9.78
CA ARG A 69 -3.17 -6.61 -10.95
C ARG A 69 -4.67 -6.85 -10.85
N TYR A 70 -5.38 -6.60 -11.93
CA TYR A 70 -6.82 -6.84 -12.02
C TYR A 70 -7.20 -8.33 -11.86
N ASP A 71 -6.37 -9.25 -12.34
CA ASP A 71 -6.63 -10.70 -12.29
C ASP A 71 -6.39 -11.35 -10.91
N GLY A 72 -5.87 -10.59 -9.94
CA GLY A 72 -5.57 -11.06 -8.60
C GLY A 72 -4.39 -12.05 -8.51
N LYS A 73 -3.68 -12.33 -9.60
CA LYS A 73 -2.53 -13.25 -9.66
C LYS A 73 -1.23 -12.56 -9.21
N VAL A 74 -1.29 -12.04 -7.99
CA VAL A 74 -0.24 -11.18 -7.42
C VAL A 74 1.06 -11.94 -7.21
N TYR A 75 0.99 -13.14 -6.65
CA TYR A 75 2.18 -13.89 -6.23
C TYR A 75 2.99 -14.39 -7.42
N GLU A 76 2.33 -14.90 -8.47
CA GLU A 76 2.98 -15.40 -9.67
C GLU A 76 3.70 -14.28 -10.43
N ASP A 77 3.05 -13.12 -10.56
CA ASP A 77 3.63 -11.96 -11.22
C ASP A 77 4.78 -11.35 -10.40
N LEU A 78 4.61 -11.25 -9.08
CA LEU A 78 5.66 -10.75 -8.19
C LEU A 78 6.91 -11.63 -8.24
N TYR A 79 6.73 -12.95 -8.20
CA TYR A 79 7.84 -13.90 -8.35
C TYR A 79 8.50 -13.77 -9.71
N ASN A 80 7.71 -13.68 -10.79
CA ASN A 80 8.25 -13.52 -12.13
C ASN A 80 9.08 -12.23 -12.28
N ARG A 81 8.57 -11.11 -11.77
CA ARG A 81 9.29 -9.81 -11.78
C ARG A 81 10.56 -9.85 -10.94
N ALA A 82 10.45 -10.34 -9.70
CA ALA A 82 11.57 -10.36 -8.78
C ALA A 82 12.65 -11.35 -9.24
N HIS A 83 12.27 -12.57 -9.64
CA HIS A 83 13.23 -13.64 -9.88
C HIS A 83 13.70 -13.74 -11.33
N ARG A 84 12.81 -13.53 -12.31
CA ARG A 84 13.15 -13.72 -13.73
C ARG A 84 13.48 -12.43 -14.47
N LEU A 85 12.77 -11.34 -14.17
CA LEU A 85 12.94 -10.08 -14.90
C LEU A 85 13.97 -9.15 -14.26
N ASN A 86 14.30 -9.33 -12.98
CA ASN A 86 15.27 -8.51 -12.28
C ASN A 86 16.70 -8.79 -12.81
N PRO A 87 17.38 -7.79 -13.42
CA PRO A 87 18.73 -7.96 -13.95
C PRO A 87 19.75 -8.39 -12.89
N LEU A 88 19.54 -8.01 -11.62
CA LEU A 88 20.45 -8.37 -10.53
C LEU A 88 20.50 -9.88 -10.28
N ASN A 89 19.43 -10.60 -10.58
CA ASN A 89 19.37 -12.05 -10.40
C ASN A 89 19.96 -12.83 -11.58
N SER A 90 20.44 -12.14 -12.63
CA SER A 90 21.16 -12.78 -13.74
C SER A 90 22.62 -13.06 -13.41
N VAL A 91 23.16 -12.43 -12.36
CA VAL A 91 24.56 -12.50 -11.97
C VAL A 91 24.65 -13.09 -10.57
N THR A 92 25.16 -14.31 -10.45
CA THR A 92 25.35 -14.99 -9.16
C THR A 92 26.63 -14.58 -8.43
N PHE A 93 27.65 -14.14 -9.16
CA PHE A 93 28.95 -13.76 -8.61
C PHE A 93 29.22 -12.29 -8.89
N ASN A 94 29.68 -11.56 -7.88
CA ASN A 94 29.93 -10.14 -8.04
C ASN A 94 31.07 -9.90 -9.07
N PRO A 95 30.81 -9.20 -10.19
CA PRO A 95 31.84 -8.89 -11.17
C PRO A 95 32.81 -7.80 -10.67
N ASN A 96 32.44 -7.06 -9.62
CA ASN A 96 33.24 -6.00 -9.04
C ASN A 96 34.30 -6.58 -8.10
N TYR A 97 35.49 -6.84 -8.62
CA TYR A 97 36.60 -7.43 -7.86
C TYR A 97 37.13 -6.57 -6.69
N TRP A 98 36.71 -5.30 -6.61
CA TRP A 98 37.05 -4.38 -5.51
C TRP A 98 36.06 -4.43 -4.35
N GLU A 99 34.98 -5.21 -4.47
CA GLU A 99 34.00 -5.43 -3.40
C GLU A 99 34.30 -6.75 -2.68
N GLU A 100 34.18 -6.76 -1.34
CA GLU A 100 34.42 -7.97 -0.54
C GLU A 100 33.26 -9.00 -0.66
N GLU A 101 32.09 -8.59 -1.17
CA GLU A 101 30.94 -9.47 -1.40
C GLU A 101 31.16 -10.30 -2.67
N ILE A 102 31.45 -11.59 -2.49
CA ILE A 102 31.79 -12.51 -3.60
C ILE A 102 30.54 -13.08 -4.30
N VAL A 103 29.48 -13.35 -3.54
CA VAL A 103 28.23 -13.95 -4.05
C VAL A 103 27.11 -12.95 -3.86
N MET A 104 26.49 -12.53 -4.97
CA MET A 104 25.37 -11.60 -4.95
C MET A 104 24.13 -12.34 -4.45
N GLY A 105 23.63 -11.97 -3.27
CA GLY A 105 22.46 -12.60 -2.66
C GLY A 105 22.77 -14.01 -2.15
N SER A 106 23.16 -14.10 -0.87
CA SER A 106 23.22 -15.35 -0.09
C SER A 106 22.11 -16.31 -0.51
N GLY A 107 22.48 -17.48 -1.04
CA GLY A 107 21.62 -18.47 -1.71
C GLY A 107 20.55 -19.15 -0.84
N ASP A 108 19.92 -18.43 0.08
CA ASP A 108 18.81 -18.88 0.92
C ASP A 108 17.44 -18.73 0.22
N GLY A 109 17.39 -18.10 -0.95
CA GLY A 109 16.16 -17.82 -1.70
C GLY A 109 15.48 -19.03 -2.36
N GLY A 110 16.07 -20.22 -2.25
CA GLY A 110 15.49 -21.48 -2.75
C GLY A 110 14.64 -22.23 -1.70
N ALA A 111 14.78 -21.90 -0.42
CA ALA A 111 13.93 -22.42 0.64
C ALA A 111 12.88 -21.37 0.98
N ILE A 112 11.59 -21.71 0.82
CA ILE A 112 10.50 -20.89 1.35
C ILE A 112 10.61 -20.89 2.88
N LEU A 113 11.44 -20.01 3.43
CA LEU A 113 11.45 -19.72 4.86
C LEU A 113 10.42 -18.63 5.09
N ALA A 114 9.19 -19.05 5.39
CA ALA A 114 8.24 -18.20 6.09
C ALA A 114 8.84 -17.88 7.47
N LYS A 115 9.54 -16.76 7.57
CA LYS A 115 9.95 -16.21 8.86
C LYS A 115 8.74 -15.49 9.45
N LEU A 116 8.08 -16.18 10.39
CA LEU A 116 7.17 -15.58 11.38
C LEU A 116 7.93 -14.57 12.25
#